data_AF-A0A7Y3KT31-F1
#
_entry.id   AF-A0A7Y3KT31-F1
#
_cell.length_a   1.000
_cell.length_b   1.000
_cell.length_c   1.000
_cell.angle_alpha   90.00
_cell.angle_beta   90.00
_cell.angle_gamma   90.00
#
_symmetry.space_group_name_H-M   'P 1'
#
loop_
_entity.id
_entity.type
_entity.pdbx_description
1 polymer ?
#
loop_
_entity_poly.entity_id
_entity_poly.type
_entity_poly.pdbx_seq_one_letter_code
_entity_poly.pdbx_strand_id
1 'polypeptide(L)'
;MQLIQKNTRFAAAILALALLACCLVAALRVRTEIHARRVEIAMDYSDFAQLARSFDYRADAFLIALRRAGLTSLAVSEQLGSNLGNDGSTTVMTGAQILNGARLAPIGDPLLARLARENKIDS
;
A
#
# COMPACT_ATOMS: atom_id res chain seq x y z
N MET A 1 12.06 16.55 66.41
CA MET A 1 10.99 16.98 65.47
C MET A 1 11.48 17.54 64.13
N GLN A 2 12.79 17.71 63.88
CA GLN A 2 13.27 18.25 62.57
C GLN A 2 13.59 17.18 61.50
N LEU A 3 13.87 15.93 61.88
CA LEU A 3 14.17 14.84 60.92
C LEU A 3 12.96 14.44 60.06
N ILE A 4 11.75 14.43 60.63
CA ILE A 4 10.50 14.09 59.91
C ILE A 4 10.15 15.14 58.84
N GLN A 5 10.44 16.41 59.12
CA GLN A 5 10.12 17.51 58.20
C GLN A 5 11.08 17.57 56.99
N LYS A 6 12.32 17.08 57.15
CA LYS A 6 13.30 16.97 56.06
C LYS A 6 12.87 15.91 55.04
N ASN A 7 12.49 14.72 55.49
CA ASN A 7 12.10 13.62 54.60
C ASN A 7 10.82 13.91 53.82
N THR A 8 9.85 14.61 54.43
CA THR A 8 8.61 15.03 53.76
C THR A 8 8.86 16.07 52.68
N ARG A 9 9.82 16.99 52.87
CA ARG A 9 10.23 17.95 51.83
C ARG A 9 10.94 17.26 50.66
N PHE A 10 11.76 16.24 50.92
CA PHE A 10 12.37 15.42 49.86
C PHE A 10 11.31 14.65 49.07
N ALA A 11 10.35 14.01 49.76
CA ALA A 11 9.25 13.32 49.10
C ALA A 11 8.39 14.27 48.24
N ALA A 12 8.10 15.48 48.76
CA ALA A 12 7.38 16.51 48.01
C ALA A 12 8.14 16.97 46.77
N ALA A 13 9.46 17.11 46.84
CA ALA A 13 10.29 17.48 45.69
C ALA A 13 10.28 16.40 44.59
N ILE A 14 10.36 15.12 44.98
CA ILE A 14 10.27 13.99 44.03
C ILE A 14 8.88 13.96 43.36
N LEU A 15 7.82 14.19 44.13
CA LEU A 15 6.46 14.21 43.61
C LEU A 15 6.24 15.38 42.64
N ALA A 16 6.77 16.56 42.97
CA ALA A 16 6.75 17.72 42.07
C ALA A 16 7.52 17.45 40.77
N LEU A 17 8.68 16.78 40.84
CA LEU A 17 9.46 16.40 39.67
C LEU A 17 8.70 15.39 38.79
N ALA A 18 8.08 14.38 39.40
CA ALA A 18 7.26 13.40 38.69
C ALA A 18 6.04 14.05 38.01
N LEU A 19 5.41 15.03 38.68
CA LEU A 19 4.29 15.79 38.12
C LEU A 19 4.74 16.60 36.88
N LEU A 20 5.89 17.28 36.97
CA LEU A 20 6.46 18.02 35.85
C LEU A 20 6.81 17.10 34.68
N ALA A 21 7.44 15.95 34.95
CA ALA A 21 7.75 14.96 33.93
C ALA A 21 6.48 14.45 33.23
N CYS A 22 5.43 14.13 34.00
CA CYS A 22 4.14 13.70 33.46
C CYS A 22 3.51 14.78 32.57
N CYS A 23 3.53 16.04 33.01
CA CYS A 23 3.00 17.17 32.26
C CYS A 23 3.76 17.39 30.94
N LEU A 24 5.09 17.25 30.96
CA LEU A 24 5.95 17.37 29.78
C LEU A 24 5.64 16.26 28.76
N VAL A 25 5.50 15.01 29.21
CA VAL A 25 5.13 13.86 28.36
C VAL A 25 3.74 14.06 27.75
N ALA A 26 2.77 14.51 28.52
CA ALA A 26 1.43 14.81 28.02
C ALA A 26 1.44 15.91 26.96
N ALA A 27 2.22 16.98 27.16
CA ALA A 27 2.35 18.06 26.19
C ALA A 27 3.01 17.60 24.88
N LEU A 28 4.08 16.79 24.97
CA LEU A 28 4.73 16.20 23.80
C LEU A 28 3.77 15.30 23.03
N ARG A 29 2.98 14.48 23.74
CA ARG A 29 1.99 13.60 23.14
C ARG A 29 0.89 14.35 22.40
N VAL A 30 0.38 15.44 22.97
CA VAL A 30 -0.64 16.26 22.29
C VAL A 30 -0.06 16.88 21.02
N ARG A 31 1.20 17.34 21.05
CA ARG A 31 1.86 17.92 19.86
C ARG A 31 2.02 16.90 18.74
N THR A 32 2.34 15.65 19.05
CA THR A 32 2.46 14.59 18.05
C THR A 32 1.09 14.15 17.52
N GLU A 33 0.08 14.04 18.39
CA GLU A 33 -1.30 13.69 17.99
C GLU A 33 -1.95 14.73 17.06
N ILE A 34 -1.61 16.02 17.19
CA ILE A 34 -2.09 17.06 16.27
C ILE A 34 -1.61 16.81 14.82
N HIS A 35 -0.40 16.27 14.64
CA HIS A 35 0.15 15.97 13.32
C HIS A 35 -0.34 14.63 12.79
N ALA A 36 -0.56 13.65 13.66
CA ALA A 36 -1.11 12.33 13.33
C ALA A 36 -2.62 12.34 13.03
N ARG A 37 -3.29 13.49 13.16
CA ARG A 37 -4.74 13.62 12.90
C ARG A 37 -5.13 13.71 11.43
N ARG A 38 -4.15 13.74 10.51
CA ARG A 38 -4.41 13.59 9.08
C ARG A 38 -4.50 12.11 8.77
N VAL A 39 -5.72 11.64 8.57
CA VAL A 39 -5.97 10.34 7.93
C VAL A 39 -5.48 10.48 6.49
N GLU A 40 -4.31 9.94 6.19
CA GLU A 40 -3.83 9.82 4.83
C GLU A 40 -4.68 8.75 4.13
N ILE A 41 -5.52 9.18 3.18
CA ILE A 41 -6.30 8.25 2.37
C ILE A 41 -5.40 7.81 1.22
N ALA A 42 -4.95 6.55 1.29
CA ALA A 42 -4.25 5.86 0.22
C ALA A 42 -5.21 4.94 -0.54
N MET A 43 -5.16 4.96 -1.87
CA MET A 43 -5.91 4.07 -2.75
C MET A 43 -4.94 3.36 -3.69
N ASP A 44 -5.21 2.10 -4.01
CA ASP A 44 -4.43 1.37 -5.01
C ASP A 44 -4.79 1.86 -6.43
N TYR A 45 -3.79 1.91 -7.33
CA TYR A 45 -4.00 2.34 -8.70
C TYR A 45 -4.99 1.46 -9.46
N SER A 46 -5.01 0.15 -9.20
CA SER A 46 -5.92 -0.76 -9.90
C SER A 46 -7.38 -0.47 -9.54
N ASP A 47 -7.68 -0.21 -8.28
CA ASP A 47 -9.00 0.20 -7.79
C ASP A 47 -9.38 1.58 -8.35
N PHE A 48 -8.46 2.54 -8.34
CA PHE A 48 -8.67 3.86 -8.94
C PHE A 48 -9.01 3.74 -10.45
N ALA A 49 -8.27 2.94 -11.20
CA ALA A 49 -8.47 2.76 -12.63
C ALA A 49 -9.78 2.04 -12.94
N GLN A 50 -10.16 1.03 -12.14
CA GLN A 50 -11.47 0.38 -12.25
C GLN A 50 -12.61 1.36 -11.97
N LEU A 51 -12.47 2.21 -10.95
CA LEU A 51 -13.47 3.21 -10.58
C LEU A 51 -13.60 4.31 -11.65
N ALA A 52 -12.48 4.77 -12.20
CA ALA A 52 -12.50 5.73 -13.32
C ALA A 52 -13.23 5.15 -14.54
N ARG A 53 -12.99 3.86 -14.86
CA ARG A 53 -13.65 3.15 -15.96
C ARG A 53 -15.14 2.93 -15.71
N SER A 54 -15.55 2.59 -14.48
CA SER A 54 -16.96 2.31 -14.18
C SER A 54 -17.85 3.56 -14.25
N PHE A 55 -17.28 4.74 -13.98
CA PHE A 55 -17.98 6.02 -14.06
C PHE A 55 -17.71 6.79 -15.37
N ASP A 56 -17.05 6.17 -16.36
CA ASP A 56 -16.65 6.79 -17.65
C ASP A 56 -15.89 8.12 -17.48
N TYR A 57 -15.14 8.24 -16.38
CA TYR A 57 -14.34 9.42 -16.09
C TYR A 57 -12.97 9.34 -16.77
N ARG A 58 -12.52 10.47 -17.30
CA ARG A 58 -11.11 10.64 -17.65
C ARG A 58 -10.26 10.54 -16.39
N ALA A 59 -9.32 9.59 -16.36
CA ALA A 59 -8.46 9.31 -15.21
C ALA A 59 -7.81 10.58 -14.62
N ASP A 60 -7.27 11.45 -15.47
CA ASP A 60 -6.63 12.72 -15.07
C ASP A 60 -7.58 13.62 -14.26
N ALA A 61 -8.81 13.78 -14.75
CA ALA A 61 -9.82 14.62 -14.12
C ALA A 61 -10.32 14.00 -12.80
N PHE A 62 -10.45 12.67 -12.77
CA PHE A 62 -10.87 11.93 -11.59
C PHE A 62 -9.82 11.96 -10.48
N LEU A 63 -8.53 11.87 -10.83
CA LEU A 63 -7.43 11.97 -9.89
C LEU A 63 -7.36 13.37 -9.25
N ILE A 64 -7.60 14.43 -10.04
CA ILE A 64 -7.67 15.80 -9.53
C ILE A 64 -8.86 15.95 -8.56
N ALA A 65 -10.02 15.36 -8.89
CA ALA A 65 -11.19 15.39 -8.02
C ALA A 65 -10.94 14.64 -6.70
N LEU A 66 -10.32 13.45 -6.75
CA LEU A 66 -9.95 12.67 -5.57
C LEU A 66 -8.89 13.35 -4.70
N ARG A 67 -7.88 13.99 -5.32
CA ARG A 67 -6.91 14.81 -4.59
C ARG A 67 -7.57 15.96 -3.84
N ARG A 68 -8.55 16.62 -4.46
CA ARG A 68 -9.36 17.67 -3.80
C ARG A 68 -10.25 17.12 -2.69
N ALA A 69 -10.70 15.87 -2.82
CA ALA A 69 -11.49 15.16 -1.81
C ALA A 69 -10.65 14.60 -0.64
N GLY A 70 -9.31 14.67 -0.72
CA GLY A 70 -8.42 14.29 0.38
C GLY A 70 -7.57 13.05 0.13
N LEU A 71 -7.54 12.50 -1.09
CA LEU A 71 -6.63 11.41 -1.46
C LEU A 71 -5.20 11.96 -1.57
N THR A 72 -4.33 11.58 -0.63
CA THR A 72 -2.98 12.14 -0.48
C THR A 72 -1.90 11.27 -1.11
N SER A 73 -2.16 9.96 -1.28
CA SER A 73 -1.22 9.01 -1.85
C SER A 73 -1.95 7.99 -2.72
N LEU A 74 -1.30 7.56 -3.80
CA LEU A 74 -1.82 6.54 -4.69
C LEU A 74 -0.74 5.46 -4.83
N ALA A 75 -1.06 4.25 -4.38
CA ALA A 75 -0.14 3.14 -4.40
C ALA A 75 -0.10 2.55 -5.81
N VAL A 76 1.08 2.53 -6.42
CA VAL A 76 1.30 1.89 -7.71
C VAL A 76 2.01 0.57 -7.45
N SER A 77 1.29 -0.53 -7.57
CA SER A 77 1.88 -1.86 -7.47
C SER A 77 2.62 -2.20 -8.76
N GLU A 78 3.86 -2.67 -8.65
CA GLU A 78 4.56 -3.25 -9.81
C GLU A 78 3.84 -4.53 -10.26
N GLN A 79 3.50 -4.63 -11.55
CA GLN A 79 2.90 -5.83 -12.12
C GLN A 79 3.97 -6.91 -12.31
N LEU A 80 4.22 -7.73 -11.29
CA LEU A 80 5.01 -8.96 -11.41
C LEU A 80 4.10 -10.17 -11.63
N GLY A 81 4.42 -10.97 -12.66
CA GLY A 81 4.01 -12.36 -12.90
C GLY A 81 2.51 -12.69 -12.81
N SER A 82 1.98 -12.77 -11.59
CA SER A 82 0.61 -13.18 -11.31
C SER A 82 -0.44 -12.12 -11.64
N ASN A 83 -0.07 -10.84 -11.73
CA ASN A 83 -1.01 -9.73 -11.94
C ASN A 83 -1.19 -9.33 -13.41
N LEU A 84 -0.37 -9.87 -14.33
CA LEU A 84 -0.42 -9.53 -15.77
C LEU A 84 -1.67 -10.07 -16.48
N GLY A 85 -2.32 -11.11 -15.94
CA GLY A 85 -3.48 -11.75 -16.57
C GLY A 85 -4.84 -11.18 -16.17
N ASN A 86 -4.91 -10.30 -15.17
CA ASN A 86 -6.18 -9.91 -14.55
C ASN A 86 -6.87 -8.73 -15.25
N ASP A 87 -6.13 -7.94 -16.03
CA ASP A 87 -6.65 -6.75 -16.75
C ASP A 87 -7.30 -7.09 -18.11
N GLY A 88 -7.39 -8.37 -18.48
CA GLY A 88 -8.03 -8.82 -19.73
C GLY A 88 -7.29 -8.43 -21.03
N SER A 89 -6.24 -7.61 -20.94
CA SER A 89 -5.39 -7.20 -22.06
C SER A 89 -4.21 -8.15 -22.31
N THR A 90 -3.94 -9.09 -21.40
CA THR A 90 -2.82 -10.02 -21.51
C THR A 90 -3.27 -11.41 -21.07
N THR A 91 -2.93 -12.44 -21.84
CA THR A 91 -3.22 -13.83 -21.50
C THR A 91 -1.96 -14.48 -20.96
N VAL A 92 -2.01 -14.96 -19.72
CA VAL A 92 -0.94 -15.75 -19.12
C VAL A 92 -1.27 -17.22 -19.34
N MET A 93 -0.41 -17.94 -20.06
CA MET A 93 -0.54 -19.39 -20.28
C MET A 93 0.74 -20.08 -19.80
N THR A 94 0.61 -21.23 -19.15
CA THR A 94 1.76 -22.05 -18.78
C THR A 94 2.36 -22.76 -19.99
N GLY A 95 3.62 -23.18 -19.90
CA GLY A 95 4.28 -23.92 -20.98
C GLY A 95 3.56 -25.21 -21.35
N ALA A 96 3.08 -25.97 -20.35
CA ALA A 96 2.20 -27.12 -20.58
C ALA A 96 0.89 -26.76 -21.32
N GLN A 97 0.27 -25.62 -21.01
CA GLN A 97 -0.95 -25.18 -21.71
C GLN A 97 -0.68 -24.83 -23.18
N ILE A 98 0.44 -24.17 -23.46
CA ILE A 98 0.88 -23.87 -24.83
C ILE A 98 1.17 -25.16 -25.60
N LEU A 99 1.87 -26.12 -24.98
CA LEU A 99 2.21 -27.40 -25.61
C LEU A 99 0.97 -28.27 -25.87
N ASN A 100 0.03 -28.30 -24.93
CA ASN A 100 -1.24 -29.00 -25.11
C ASN A 100 -2.11 -28.35 -26.19
N GLY A 101 -2.14 -27.01 -26.25
CA GLY A 101 -2.81 -26.27 -27.33
C GLY A 101 -2.20 -26.57 -28.70
N ALA A 102 -0.87 -26.62 -28.80
CA ALA A 102 -0.15 -26.95 -30.03
C ALA A 102 -0.47 -28.36 -30.58
N ARG A 103 -0.85 -29.30 -29.71
CA ARG A 103 -1.27 -30.66 -30.11
C ARG A 103 -2.68 -30.69 -30.67
N LEU A 104 -3.53 -29.74 -30.28
CA LEU A 104 -4.94 -29.67 -30.66
C LEU A 104 -5.18 -28.81 -31.89
N ALA A 105 -4.42 -27.72 -32.05
CA ALA A 105 -4.49 -26.83 -33.21
C ALA A 105 -3.15 -26.14 -33.48
N PRO A 106 -2.88 -25.72 -34.74
CA PRO A 106 -1.69 -24.94 -35.06
C PRO A 106 -1.65 -23.63 -34.26
N ILE A 107 -0.53 -23.36 -33.59
CA ILE A 107 -0.34 -22.09 -32.88
C ILE A 107 -0.27 -20.96 -33.92
N GLY A 108 -1.17 -19.98 -33.82
CA GLY A 108 -1.25 -18.84 -34.74
C GLY A 108 -0.07 -17.86 -34.63
N ASP A 109 0.61 -17.81 -33.49
CA ASP A 109 1.79 -16.97 -33.30
C ASP A 109 3.07 -17.70 -33.76
N PRO A 110 3.80 -17.16 -34.76
CA PRO A 110 5.00 -17.78 -35.32
C PRO A 110 6.16 -17.90 -34.32
N LEU A 111 6.25 -17.01 -33.32
CA LEU A 111 7.28 -17.04 -32.28
C LEU A 111 7.03 -18.24 -31.35
N LEU A 112 5.81 -18.34 -30.80
CA LEU A 112 5.42 -19.45 -29.94
C LEU A 112 5.51 -20.80 -30.65
N ALA A 113 5.11 -20.86 -31.93
CA ALA A 113 5.26 -22.05 -32.75
C ALA A 113 6.73 -22.46 -32.98
N ARG A 114 7.66 -21.50 -32.98
CA ARG A 114 9.10 -21.77 -33.07
C ARG A 114 9.64 -22.28 -31.74
N LEU A 115 9.30 -21.64 -30.63
CA LEU A 115 9.76 -22.05 -29.29
C LEU A 115 9.25 -23.44 -28.90
N ALA A 116 8.01 -23.77 -29.25
CA ALA A 116 7.44 -25.09 -29.04
C ALA A 116 8.17 -26.17 -29.87
N ARG A 117 8.57 -25.84 -31.11
CA ARG A 117 9.36 -26.75 -31.97
C ARG A 117 10.79 -26.92 -31.48
N GLU A 118 11.39 -25.86 -30.95
CA GLU A 118 12.77 -25.87 -30.41
C GLU A 118 12.87 -26.49 -29.01
N ASN A 119 11.75 -26.98 -28.44
CA ASN A 119 11.68 -27.60 -27.12
C ASN A 119 12.22 -26.69 -26.00
N LYS A 120 12.07 -25.38 -26.17
CA LYS A 120 12.51 -24.34 -25.22
C LYS A 120 11.40 -23.91 -24.25
N ILE A 121 10.28 -24.63 -24.25
CA ILE A 121 9.14 -24.38 -23.37
C ILE A 121 9.10 -25.55 -22.37
N ASP A 122 9.45 -25.27 -21.12
CA ASP A 122 9.30 -26.24 -20.03
C ASP A 122 7.81 -26.49 -19.74
N SER A 123 7.45 -27.75 -19.44
CA SER A 123 6.09 -28.14 -19.02
C SER A 123 5.75 -27.60 -17.63
#